data_AF-A0A497PYT7-F1
#
_entry.id   AF-A0A497PYT7-F1
#
_cell.length_a   1.000
_cell.length_b   1.000
_cell.length_c   1.000
_cell.angle_alpha   90.00
_cell.angle_beta   90.00
_cell.angle_gamma   90.00
#
_symmetry.space_group_name_H-M   'P 1'
#
loop_
_entity.id
_entity.type
_entity.pdbx_description
1 polymer ?
#
loop_
_entity_poly.entity_id
_entity_poly.type
_entity_poly.pdbx_seq_one_letter_code
_entity_poly.pdbx_strand_id
1 'polypeptide(L)'
;MDFRKATDEELFEEIYKLKSKFIQVGSSHVYAPTLRCMDTNFVRGQSCSVTTAETLCMWVMRGYVNLSLTQQGREFIRQCLESYERNERNLALERKRRAEIRAQIRRAALRATFELESVEFTDAKPVVLRGWYRGVVDVEVVVSFGWASPGNSTYCSMRLILAKGQTVVGPQKGELFKKVLRDVMCVLESPSGRLWRLRSGSEAFWAKALEVIQREISEVKKDEV
;
A
#
# COMPACT_ATOMS: atom_id res chain seq x y z
N MET A 1 0.90 -8.89 -26.13
CA MET A 1 1.24 -9.89 -27.16
C MET A 1 0.13 -10.94 -27.19
N ASP A 2 -0.17 -11.57 -28.32
CA ASP A 2 -1.11 -12.71 -28.35
C ASP A 2 -0.33 -14.01 -28.14
N PHE A 3 -0.27 -14.49 -26.90
CA PHE A 3 0.50 -15.68 -26.52
C PHE A 3 0.02 -16.96 -27.20
N ARG A 4 -1.20 -16.98 -27.76
CA ARG A 4 -1.77 -18.14 -28.45
C ARG A 4 -1.05 -18.46 -29.75
N LYS A 5 -0.41 -17.45 -30.36
CA LYS A 5 0.34 -17.57 -31.62
C LYS A 5 1.85 -17.50 -31.42
N ALA A 6 2.31 -17.30 -30.19
CA ALA A 6 3.72 -17.18 -29.88
C ALA A 6 4.46 -18.50 -30.10
N THR A 7 5.64 -18.39 -30.70
CA THR A 7 6.65 -19.44 -30.81
C THR A 7 7.30 -19.71 -29.44
N ASP A 8 8.06 -20.81 -29.33
CA ASP A 8 8.74 -21.12 -28.06
C ASP A 8 9.78 -20.07 -27.70
N GLU A 9 10.52 -19.59 -28.69
CA GLU A 9 11.54 -18.55 -28.51
C GLU A 9 10.90 -17.30 -27.92
N GLU A 10 9.78 -16.84 -28.50
CA GLU A 10 9.02 -15.69 -28.00
C GLU A 10 8.48 -15.90 -26.58
N LEU A 11 7.97 -17.11 -26.26
CA LEU A 11 7.49 -17.43 -24.91
C LEU A 11 8.63 -17.39 -23.88
N PHE A 12 9.80 -17.93 -24.23
CA PHE A 12 10.95 -17.93 -23.34
C PHE A 12 11.58 -16.54 -23.20
N GLU A 13 11.64 -15.74 -24.27
CA GLU A 13 12.04 -14.33 -24.19
C GLU A 13 11.23 -13.56 -23.14
N GLU A 14 9.91 -13.76 -23.12
CA GLU A 14 9.04 -13.16 -22.10
C GLU A 14 9.31 -13.71 -20.71
N ILE A 15 9.53 -15.02 -20.54
CA ILE A 15 9.95 -15.61 -19.26
C ILE A 15 11.27 -15.00 -18.77
N TYR A 16 12.23 -14.74 -19.65
CA TYR A 16 13.51 -14.14 -19.26
C TYR A 16 13.35 -12.72 -18.71
N LYS A 17 12.41 -11.93 -19.27
CA LYS A 17 12.09 -10.59 -18.78
C LYS A 17 11.55 -10.59 -17.35
N LEU A 18 10.89 -11.68 -16.92
CA LEU A 18 10.28 -11.78 -15.60
C LEU A 18 11.26 -11.89 -14.42
N LYS A 19 12.58 -12.02 -14.65
CA LYS A 19 13.62 -12.08 -13.59
C LYS A 19 13.14 -12.92 -12.39
N SER A 20 13.22 -12.41 -11.15
CA SER A 20 12.84 -13.09 -9.90
C SER A 20 11.39 -12.81 -9.47
N LYS A 21 10.42 -12.97 -10.38
CA LYS A 21 8.99 -12.78 -10.07
C LYS A 21 8.32 -14.10 -9.71
N PHE A 22 7.28 -14.02 -8.87
CA PHE A 22 6.35 -15.11 -8.62
C PHE A 22 5.07 -14.88 -9.40
N ILE A 23 4.58 -15.92 -10.06
CA ILE A 23 3.40 -15.90 -10.91
C ILE A 23 2.35 -16.79 -10.25
N GLN A 24 1.16 -16.24 -10.00
CA GLN A 24 0.05 -17.03 -9.52
C GLN A 24 -0.70 -17.65 -10.71
N VAL A 25 -0.89 -18.97 -10.72
CA VAL A 25 -1.69 -19.67 -11.72
C VAL A 25 -2.65 -20.61 -10.99
N GLY A 26 -3.93 -20.27 -11.01
CA GLY A 26 -4.93 -20.94 -10.15
C GLY A 26 -4.56 -20.81 -8.67
N SER A 27 -4.42 -21.95 -7.98
CA SER A 27 -3.95 -22.03 -6.59
C SER A 27 -2.42 -22.12 -6.44
N SER A 28 -1.68 -22.27 -7.54
CA SER A 28 -0.24 -22.47 -7.52
C SER A 28 0.53 -21.16 -7.65
N HIS A 29 1.70 -21.11 -7.01
CA HIS A 29 2.68 -20.04 -7.18
C HIS A 29 3.90 -20.61 -7.89
N VAL A 30 4.28 -20.01 -9.02
CA VAL A 30 5.39 -20.44 -9.86
C VAL A 30 6.46 -19.35 -9.82
N TYR A 31 7.68 -19.72 -9.46
CA TYR A 31 8.80 -18.80 -9.52
C TYR A 31 9.31 -18.69 -10.97
N ALA A 32 9.24 -17.52 -11.59
CA ALA A 32 9.49 -17.35 -13.02
C ALA A 32 10.84 -17.92 -13.51
N PRO A 33 11.96 -17.85 -12.76
CA PRO A 33 13.21 -18.49 -13.16
C PRO A 33 13.13 -20.01 -13.32
N THR A 34 12.22 -20.69 -12.61
CA THR A 34 12.11 -22.15 -12.75
C THR A 34 11.52 -22.54 -14.09
N LEU A 35 10.71 -21.67 -14.72
CA LEU A 35 10.17 -21.90 -16.07
C LEU A 35 11.27 -21.96 -17.14
N ARG A 36 12.42 -21.29 -16.92
CA ARG A 36 13.57 -21.33 -17.85
C ARG A 36 14.17 -22.72 -17.97
N CYS A 37 13.99 -23.57 -16.96
CA CYS A 37 14.42 -24.97 -17.02
C CYS A 37 13.57 -25.80 -18.01
N MET A 38 12.49 -25.23 -18.56
CA MET A 38 11.76 -25.84 -19.68
C MET A 38 12.40 -25.52 -21.04
N ASP A 39 13.30 -24.54 -21.12
CA ASP A 39 14.06 -24.23 -22.33
C ASP A 39 15.30 -25.13 -22.43
N THR A 40 15.34 -25.96 -23.48
CA THR A 40 16.46 -26.86 -23.75
C THR A 40 17.77 -26.09 -23.94
N ASN A 41 17.75 -24.89 -24.51
CA ASN A 41 18.96 -24.08 -24.73
C ASN A 41 19.50 -23.55 -23.40
N PHE A 42 18.62 -23.05 -22.53
CA PHE A 42 18.98 -22.68 -21.17
C PHE A 42 19.67 -23.82 -20.43
N VAL A 43 19.06 -25.01 -20.41
CA VAL A 43 19.60 -26.18 -19.69
C VAL A 43 20.95 -26.60 -20.25
N ARG A 44 21.13 -26.61 -21.58
CA ARG A 44 22.41 -26.93 -22.24
C ARG A 44 23.51 -25.92 -21.92
N GLY A 45 23.15 -24.64 -21.76
CA GLY A 45 24.09 -23.56 -21.46
C GLY A 45 24.51 -23.47 -19.98
N GLN A 46 23.90 -24.25 -19.09
CA GLN A 46 24.23 -24.28 -17.67
C GLN A 46 25.18 -25.44 -17.35
N SER A 47 26.16 -25.22 -16.48
CA SER A 47 26.82 -26.32 -15.77
C SER A 47 25.77 -26.98 -14.87
N CYS A 48 25.56 -28.29 -15.01
CA CYS A 48 24.50 -29.06 -14.35
C CYS A 48 24.47 -28.83 -12.82
N SER A 49 23.70 -27.85 -12.36
CA SER A 49 23.52 -27.54 -10.94
C SER A 49 22.36 -28.35 -10.38
N VAL A 50 22.46 -28.74 -9.11
CA VAL A 50 21.43 -29.52 -8.40
C VAL A 50 20.06 -28.86 -8.55
N THR A 51 19.96 -27.55 -8.35
CA THR A 51 18.71 -26.80 -8.46
C THR A 51 18.10 -26.84 -9.86
N THR A 52 18.93 -26.76 -10.91
CA THR A 52 18.45 -26.84 -12.30
C THR A 52 17.99 -28.25 -12.62
N ALA A 53 18.72 -29.26 -12.17
CA ALA A 53 18.38 -30.66 -12.35
C ALA A 53 17.06 -31.02 -11.64
N GLU A 54 16.89 -30.65 -10.37
CA GLU A 54 15.66 -30.86 -9.60
C GLU A 54 14.45 -30.18 -10.26
N THR A 55 14.64 -28.93 -10.70
CA THR A 55 13.59 -28.16 -11.36
C THR A 55 13.20 -28.77 -12.71
N LEU A 56 14.17 -29.19 -13.51
CA LEU A 56 13.93 -29.88 -14.78
C LEU A 56 13.18 -31.21 -14.53
N CYS A 57 13.62 -32.01 -13.56
CA CYS A 57 12.95 -33.26 -13.18
C CYS A 57 11.49 -33.03 -12.81
N MET A 58 11.19 -31.95 -12.06
CA MET A 58 9.81 -31.57 -11.75
C MET A 58 8.98 -31.34 -13.01
N TRP A 59 9.51 -30.61 -14.00
CA TRP A 59 8.80 -30.31 -15.24
C TRP A 59 8.63 -31.52 -16.15
N VAL A 60 9.62 -32.41 -16.18
CA VAL A 60 9.52 -33.70 -16.87
C VAL A 60 8.44 -34.57 -16.23
N MET A 61 8.43 -34.71 -14.89
CA MET A 61 7.40 -35.47 -14.17
C MET A 61 5.99 -34.91 -14.38
N ARG A 62 5.85 -33.60 -14.59
CA ARG A 62 4.57 -32.94 -14.92
C ARG A 62 4.16 -33.07 -16.39
N GLY A 63 5.00 -33.66 -17.25
CA GLY A 63 4.73 -33.81 -18.68
C GLY A 63 4.91 -32.53 -19.49
N TYR A 64 5.50 -31.48 -18.91
CA TYR A 64 5.69 -30.18 -19.58
C TYR A 64 6.93 -30.18 -20.50
N VAL A 65 7.86 -31.11 -20.28
CA VAL A 65 9.09 -31.25 -21.07
C VAL A 65 9.34 -32.72 -21.37
N ASN A 66 9.68 -33.04 -22.63
CA ASN A 66 10.21 -34.34 -23.04
C ASN A 66 11.20 -34.13 -24.20
N LEU A 67 12.50 -34.03 -23.88
CA LEU A 67 13.61 -33.60 -24.78
C LEU A 67 13.46 -32.17 -25.35
N SER A 68 12.22 -31.68 -25.45
CA SER A 68 11.79 -30.36 -25.88
C SER A 68 10.48 -29.98 -25.14
N LEU A 69 10.07 -28.73 -25.26
CA LEU A 69 8.83 -28.23 -24.66
C LEU A 69 7.61 -28.91 -25.29
N THR A 70 6.78 -29.55 -24.46
CA THR A 70 5.56 -30.22 -24.92
C THR A 70 4.43 -29.22 -25.17
N GLN A 71 3.35 -29.63 -25.85
CA GLN A 71 2.16 -28.78 -26.01
C GLN A 71 1.55 -28.38 -24.66
N GLN A 72 1.56 -29.29 -23.69
CA GLN A 72 1.09 -29.02 -22.33
C GLN A 72 2.00 -28.01 -21.61
N GLY A 73 3.32 -28.12 -21.79
CA GLY A 73 4.28 -27.13 -21.27
C GLY A 73 4.10 -25.75 -21.89
N ARG A 74 3.88 -25.68 -23.22
CA ARG A 74 3.55 -24.41 -23.91
C ARG A 74 2.31 -23.77 -23.33
N GLU A 75 1.23 -24.54 -23.19
CA GLU A 75 -0.02 -24.02 -22.64
C GLU A 75 0.15 -23.54 -21.20
N PHE A 76 0.92 -24.26 -20.39
CA PHE A 76 1.23 -23.85 -19.03
C PHE A 76 2.06 -22.54 -18.98
N ILE A 77 3.06 -22.39 -19.86
CA ILE A 77 3.82 -21.13 -19.98
C ILE A 77 2.90 -19.97 -20.38
N ARG A 78 2.01 -20.19 -21.35
CA ARG A 78 1.03 -19.16 -21.76
C ARG A 78 0.15 -18.74 -20.59
N GLN A 79 -0.38 -19.70 -19.83
CA GLN A 79 -1.19 -19.40 -18.65
C GLN A 79 -0.39 -18.61 -17.60
N CYS A 80 0.89 -18.94 -17.40
CA CYS A 80 1.77 -18.15 -16.54
C CYS A 80 1.90 -16.70 -17.03
N LEU A 81 2.24 -16.49 -18.31
CA LEU A 81 2.44 -15.16 -18.88
C LEU A 81 1.15 -14.33 -18.91
N GLU A 82 0.02 -14.92 -19.32
CA GLU A 82 -1.28 -14.26 -19.32
C GLU A 82 -1.72 -13.86 -17.90
N SER A 83 -1.52 -14.74 -16.93
CA SER A 83 -1.82 -14.46 -15.52
C SER A 83 -0.94 -13.33 -14.99
N TYR A 84 0.35 -13.34 -15.31
CA TYR A 84 1.28 -12.28 -14.95
C TYR A 84 0.86 -10.93 -15.53
N GLU A 85 0.58 -10.86 -16.84
CA GLU A 85 0.14 -9.62 -17.50
C GLU A 85 -1.16 -9.09 -16.88
N ARG A 86 -2.13 -9.99 -16.61
CA ARG A 86 -3.40 -9.61 -15.98
C ARG A 86 -3.17 -9.02 -14.59
N ASN A 87 -2.31 -9.66 -13.79
CA ASN A 87 -2.00 -9.19 -12.44
C ASN A 87 -1.26 -7.86 -12.45
N GLU A 88 -0.28 -7.66 -13.35
CA GLU A 88 0.41 -6.37 -13.49
C GLU A 88 -0.56 -5.26 -13.94
N ARG A 89 -1.47 -5.54 -14.89
CA ARG A 89 -2.51 -4.57 -15.30
C ARG A 89 -3.43 -4.21 -14.14
N ASN A 90 -3.88 -5.20 -13.37
CA ASN A 90 -4.72 -4.98 -12.19
C ASN A 90 -3.98 -4.16 -11.13
N LEU A 91 -2.72 -4.50 -10.83
CA LEU A 91 -1.87 -3.74 -9.92
C LEU A 91 -1.65 -2.31 -10.40
N ALA A 92 -1.42 -2.09 -11.70
CA ALA A 92 -1.29 -0.76 -12.28
C ALA A 92 -2.58 0.05 -12.15
N LEU A 93 -3.73 -0.58 -12.42
CA LEU A 93 -5.05 0.04 -12.26
C LEU A 93 -5.32 0.40 -10.79
N GLU A 94 -5.00 -0.49 -9.86
CA GLU A 94 -5.13 -0.22 -8.42
C GLU A 94 -4.21 0.92 -7.98
N ARG A 95 -2.95 0.95 -8.45
CA ARG A 95 -2.02 2.04 -8.16
C ARG A 95 -2.54 3.38 -8.68
N LYS A 96 -3.09 3.39 -9.90
CA LYS A 96 -3.71 4.57 -10.50
C LYS A 96 -4.92 5.05 -9.68
N ARG A 97 -5.84 4.14 -9.34
CA ARG A 97 -7.00 4.44 -8.47
C ARG A 97 -6.57 5.01 -7.11
N ARG A 98 -5.59 4.38 -6.45
CA ARG A 98 -5.04 4.87 -5.17
C ARG A 98 -4.41 6.26 -5.32
N ALA A 99 -3.71 6.53 -6.42
CA ALA A 99 -3.12 7.85 -6.68
C ALA A 99 -4.20 8.92 -6.91
N GLU A 100 -5.24 8.62 -7.68
CA GLU A 100 -6.38 9.50 -7.93
C GLU A 100 -7.12 9.84 -6.63
N ILE A 101 -7.38 8.83 -5.77
CA ILE A 101 -8.00 9.04 -4.46
C ILE A 101 -7.13 9.92 -3.56
N ARG A 102 -5.82 9.65 -3.48
CA ARG A 102 -4.90 10.51 -2.71
C ARG A 102 -4.93 11.96 -3.22
N ALA A 103 -5.01 12.16 -4.54
CA ALA A 103 -5.10 13.48 -5.13
C ALA A 103 -6.46 14.16 -4.85
N GLN A 104 -7.56 13.42 -4.78
CA GLN A 104 -8.87 13.94 -4.36
C GLN A 104 -8.85 14.38 -2.90
N ILE A 105 -8.39 13.52 -1.99
CA ILE A 105 -8.24 13.82 -0.56
C ILE A 105 -7.38 15.08 -0.36
N ARG A 106 -6.22 15.13 -1.01
CA ARG A 106 -5.32 16.30 -0.90
C ARG A 106 -6.01 17.58 -1.38
N ARG A 107 -6.75 17.54 -2.49
CA ARG A 107 -7.48 18.70 -3.01
C ARG A 107 -8.59 19.16 -2.07
N ALA A 108 -9.36 18.23 -1.50
CA ALA A 108 -10.43 18.55 -0.56
C ALA A 108 -9.85 19.17 0.72
N ALA A 109 -8.88 18.51 1.35
CA ALA A 109 -8.25 18.97 2.59
C ALA A 109 -7.54 20.33 2.45
N LEU A 110 -6.98 20.65 1.28
CA LEU A 110 -6.32 21.94 1.04
C LEU A 110 -7.29 23.10 0.78
N ARG A 111 -8.51 22.83 0.34
CA ARG A 111 -9.49 23.87 -0.05
C ARG A 111 -10.55 24.13 0.99
N ALA A 112 -10.99 23.08 1.69
CA ALA A 112 -12.05 23.18 2.67
C ALA A 112 -11.50 23.53 4.06
N THR A 113 -12.35 24.18 4.84
CA THR A 113 -12.13 24.37 6.27
C THR A 113 -12.39 23.07 7.01
N PHE A 114 -11.60 22.79 8.04
CA PHE A 114 -11.82 21.63 8.90
C PHE A 114 -12.95 21.90 9.89
N GLU A 115 -13.89 20.96 9.99
CA GLU A 115 -14.99 20.98 10.95
C GLU A 115 -14.82 19.82 11.93
N LEU A 116 -14.63 20.14 13.22
CA LEU A 116 -14.60 19.11 14.27
C LEU A 116 -16.02 18.63 14.54
N GLU A 117 -16.24 17.32 14.47
CA GLU A 117 -17.53 16.69 14.72
C GLU A 117 -17.61 16.07 16.12
N SER A 118 -16.61 15.26 16.48
CA SER A 118 -16.61 14.57 17.75
C SER A 118 -15.22 14.41 18.35
N VAL A 119 -15.21 14.28 19.68
CA VAL A 119 -14.05 13.92 20.47
C VAL A 119 -14.43 12.71 21.33
N GLU A 120 -13.95 11.54 20.93
CA GLU A 120 -14.20 10.27 21.63
C GLU A 120 -13.07 10.02 22.63
N PHE A 121 -13.42 10.04 23.92
CA PHE A 121 -12.57 9.52 24.98
C PHE A 121 -12.96 8.08 25.26
N THR A 122 -12.03 7.17 25.03
CA THR A 122 -12.13 5.81 25.55
C THR A 122 -11.34 5.73 26.85
N ASP A 123 -11.92 5.13 27.89
CA ASP A 123 -11.27 4.94 29.20
C ASP A 123 -9.93 4.19 29.08
N ALA A 124 -9.78 3.40 28.00
CA ALA A 124 -8.51 2.90 27.51
C ALA A 124 -8.06 3.73 26.30
N LYS A 125 -6.93 4.41 26.40
CA LYS A 125 -6.22 5.10 25.29
C LYS A 125 -6.30 4.29 23.99
N PRO A 126 -6.50 4.90 22.79
CA PRO A 126 -6.29 6.31 22.47
C PRO A 126 -7.56 7.17 22.37
N VAL A 127 -7.41 8.48 22.61
CA VAL A 127 -8.46 9.47 22.33
C VAL A 127 -8.55 9.71 20.83
N VAL A 128 -9.77 9.77 20.30
CA VAL A 128 -10.02 9.91 18.86
C VAL A 128 -10.76 11.22 18.58
N LEU A 129 -10.15 12.10 17.80
CA LEU A 129 -10.79 13.26 17.20
C LEU A 129 -11.34 12.86 15.83
N ARG A 130 -12.61 13.16 15.59
CA ARG A 130 -13.22 13.04 14.26
C ARG A 130 -13.67 14.40 13.77
N GLY A 131 -13.42 14.66 12.51
CA GLY A 131 -13.94 15.83 11.83
C GLY A 131 -13.93 15.65 10.33
N TRP A 132 -14.30 16.71 9.62
CA TRP A 132 -14.55 16.66 8.20
C TRP A 132 -13.93 17.83 7.46
N TYR A 133 -13.47 17.55 6.24
CA TYR A 133 -13.38 18.54 5.18
C TYR A 133 -14.57 18.35 4.25
N ARG A 134 -15.58 19.21 4.38
CA ARG A 134 -16.80 19.15 3.55
C ARG A 134 -16.60 19.93 2.25
N GLY A 135 -17.17 19.45 1.16
CA GLY A 135 -17.08 20.14 -0.12
C GLY A 135 -17.60 19.33 -1.31
N VAL A 136 -16.90 19.42 -2.45
CA VAL A 136 -17.24 18.61 -3.65
C VAL A 136 -17.12 17.12 -3.37
N VAL A 137 -16.15 16.75 -2.53
CA VAL A 137 -16.06 15.41 -1.94
C VAL A 137 -15.73 15.59 -0.47
N ASP A 138 -16.46 14.88 0.38
CA ASP A 138 -16.25 14.94 1.82
C ASP A 138 -15.10 14.02 2.23
N VAL A 139 -14.26 14.48 3.15
CA VAL A 139 -13.16 13.71 3.72
C VAL A 139 -13.31 13.69 5.22
N GLU A 140 -13.50 12.51 5.79
CA GLU A 140 -13.40 12.29 7.23
C GLU A 140 -11.92 12.30 7.64
N VAL A 141 -11.63 13.00 8.72
CA VAL A 141 -10.33 13.01 9.37
C VAL A 141 -10.50 12.36 10.72
N VAL A 142 -9.72 11.32 10.97
CA VAL A 142 -9.63 10.64 12.25
C VAL A 142 -8.22 10.82 12.78
N VAL A 143 -8.06 11.56 13.87
CA VAL A 143 -6.79 11.76 14.56
C VAL A 143 -6.84 11.02 15.89
N SER A 144 -5.86 10.16 16.15
CA SER A 144 -5.80 9.37 17.38
C SER A 144 -4.53 9.64 18.16
N PHE A 145 -4.68 9.89 19.47
CA PHE A 145 -3.56 10.15 20.38
C PHE A 145 -3.36 8.97 21.31
N GLY A 146 -2.19 8.34 21.22
CA GLY A 146 -1.81 7.23 22.09
C GLY A 146 -0.58 7.52 22.93
N TRP A 147 -0.49 6.80 24.05
CA TRP A 147 0.61 6.88 24.99
C TRP A 147 1.02 5.44 25.34
N ALA A 148 2.21 5.01 24.97
CA ALA A 148 2.71 3.70 25.40
C ALA A 148 3.57 3.85 26.66
N SER A 149 3.26 3.04 27.67
CA SER A 149 4.19 2.67 28.74
C SER A 149 4.75 1.28 28.44
N PRO A 150 6.04 1.00 28.75
CA PRO A 150 7.01 1.89 29.38
C PRO A 150 7.76 2.72 28.33
N GLY A 151 7.86 4.04 28.53
CA GLY A 151 8.74 4.88 27.70
C GLY A 151 8.27 6.29 27.35
N ASN A 152 7.11 6.76 27.83
CA ASN A 152 6.59 8.09 27.47
C ASN A 152 6.52 8.30 25.94
N SER A 153 6.34 7.24 25.14
CA SER A 153 6.20 7.41 23.70
C SER A 153 4.77 7.85 23.41
N THR A 154 4.70 9.05 22.83
CA THR A 154 3.46 9.79 22.60
C THR A 154 3.30 9.87 21.10
N TYR A 155 2.24 9.27 20.56
CA TYR A 155 2.03 9.19 19.12
C TYR A 155 0.72 9.85 18.73
N CYS A 156 0.76 10.49 17.56
CA CYS A 156 -0.41 11.02 16.87
C CYS A 156 -0.52 10.27 15.55
N SER A 157 -1.56 9.45 15.38
CA SER A 157 -1.85 8.79 14.11
C SER A 157 -3.03 9.48 13.44
N MET A 158 -2.98 9.54 12.11
CA MET A 158 -4.00 10.22 11.31
C MET A 158 -4.49 9.29 10.20
N ARG A 159 -5.80 9.31 9.97
CA ARG A 159 -6.47 8.67 8.85
C ARG A 159 -7.36 9.69 8.15
N LEU A 160 -7.24 9.75 6.84
CA LEU A 160 -8.10 10.51 5.94
C LEU A 160 -8.94 9.51 5.14
N ILE A 161 -10.26 9.63 5.23
CA ILE A 161 -11.20 8.69 4.64
C ILE A 161 -12.09 9.47 3.69
N LEU A 162 -12.09 9.10 2.41
CA LEU A 162 -12.99 9.72 1.44
C LEU A 162 -14.42 9.22 1.68
N ALA A 163 -15.36 10.12 1.95
CA ALA A 163 -16.76 9.75 2.14
C ALA A 163 -17.29 8.99 0.91
N LYS A 164 -18.06 7.91 1.16
CA LYS A 164 -18.55 6.96 0.14
C LYS A 164 -17.50 6.01 -0.45
N GLY A 165 -16.26 6.01 0.06
CA GLY A 165 -15.23 5.01 -0.29
C GLY A 165 -14.64 4.35 0.96
N GLN A 166 -14.33 3.05 0.89
CA GLN A 166 -13.64 2.32 1.99
C GLN A 166 -12.14 2.65 2.10
N THR A 167 -11.64 3.65 1.37
CA THR A 167 -10.20 3.87 1.23
C THR A 167 -9.68 4.81 2.30
N VAL A 168 -8.77 4.28 3.12
CA VAL A 168 -8.07 5.00 4.18
C VAL A 168 -6.69 5.41 3.69
N VAL A 169 -6.39 6.71 3.72
CA VAL A 169 -5.02 7.22 3.56
C VAL A 169 -4.54 7.64 4.94
N GLY A 170 -3.47 7.03 5.44
CA GLY A 170 -2.87 7.42 6.71
C GLY A 170 -1.60 8.24 6.49
N PRO A 171 -1.67 9.55 6.19
CA PRO A 171 -0.47 10.36 6.06
C PRO A 171 0.23 10.38 7.43
N GLN A 172 1.48 9.93 7.47
CA GLN A 172 2.27 9.92 8.70
C GLN A 172 3.17 11.16 8.83
N LYS A 173 3.52 11.81 7.71
CA LYS A 173 4.44 12.96 7.62
C LYS A 173 4.11 13.83 6.39
N GLY A 174 4.75 15.00 6.31
CA GLY A 174 4.71 15.92 5.16
C GLY A 174 3.64 17.02 5.25
N GLU A 175 3.54 17.85 4.20
CA GLU A 175 2.72 19.07 4.21
C GLU A 175 1.23 18.84 4.49
N LEU A 176 0.65 17.79 3.92
CA LEU A 176 -0.77 17.47 4.16
C LEU A 176 -1.01 17.11 5.63
N PHE A 177 -0.12 16.30 6.22
CA PHE A 177 -0.19 15.94 7.64
C PHE A 177 -0.08 17.18 8.53
N LYS A 178 0.92 18.04 8.27
CA LYS A 178 1.11 19.30 9.01
C LYS A 178 -0.05 20.27 8.84
N LYS A 179 -0.67 20.33 7.66
CA LYS A 179 -1.85 21.15 7.40
C LYS A 179 -3.02 20.69 8.26
N VAL A 180 -3.33 19.39 8.24
CA VAL A 180 -4.44 18.83 9.02
C VAL A 180 -4.20 19.03 10.52
N LEU A 181 -2.98 18.81 11.01
CA LEU A 181 -2.63 19.08 12.42
C LEU A 181 -2.81 20.54 12.81
N ARG A 182 -2.41 21.48 11.93
CA ARG A 182 -2.64 22.92 12.13
C ARG A 182 -4.12 23.25 12.23
N ASP A 183 -4.94 22.72 11.31
CA ASP A 183 -6.39 22.95 11.36
C ASP A 183 -7.02 22.40 12.65
N VAL A 184 -6.63 21.19 13.05
CA VAL A 184 -7.10 20.56 14.28
C VAL A 184 -6.74 21.43 15.48
N MET A 185 -5.49 21.92 15.54
CA MET A 185 -5.04 22.84 16.58
C MET A 185 -5.89 24.12 16.61
N CYS A 186 -6.07 24.78 15.46
CA CYS A 186 -6.90 25.98 15.35
C CYS A 186 -8.34 25.74 15.83
N VAL A 187 -8.96 24.61 15.45
CA VAL A 187 -10.31 24.29 15.88
C VAL A 187 -10.37 23.99 17.37
N LEU A 188 -9.40 23.28 17.95
CA LEU A 188 -9.33 23.02 19.39
C LEU A 188 -9.05 24.28 20.24
N GLU A 189 -8.41 25.29 19.66
CA GLU A 189 -8.15 26.58 20.29
C GLU A 189 -9.32 27.57 20.17
N SER A 190 -10.25 27.33 19.24
CA SER A 190 -11.48 28.11 19.09
C SER A 190 -12.39 28.02 20.32
N PRO A 191 -13.33 28.97 20.53
CA PRO A 191 -14.28 28.91 21.66
C PRO A 191 -15.03 27.57 21.75
N SER A 192 -15.53 27.07 20.61
CA SER A 192 -16.22 25.78 20.54
C SER A 192 -15.29 24.61 20.84
N GLY A 193 -14.05 24.65 20.35
CA GLY A 193 -13.04 23.63 20.64
C GLY A 193 -12.62 23.59 22.11
N ARG A 194 -12.51 24.75 22.76
CA ARG A 194 -12.26 24.83 24.21
C ARG A 194 -13.38 24.17 25.01
N LEU A 195 -14.64 24.35 24.60
CA LEU A 195 -15.77 23.65 25.22
C LEU A 195 -15.67 22.13 25.05
N TRP A 196 -15.24 21.64 23.88
CA TRP A 196 -14.94 20.22 23.69
C TRP A 196 -13.84 19.74 24.65
N ARG A 197 -12.74 20.49 24.77
CA ARG A 197 -11.65 20.12 25.69
C ARG A 197 -12.08 20.09 27.16
N LEU A 198 -13.00 20.97 27.55
CA LEU A 198 -13.56 20.99 28.92
C LEU A 198 -14.55 19.84 29.16
N ARG A 199 -15.33 19.46 28.15
CA ARG A 199 -16.31 18.37 28.24
C ARG A 199 -15.66 16.99 28.17
N SER A 200 -14.52 16.90 27.51
CA SER A 200 -13.93 15.64 27.08
C SER A 200 -12.48 15.59 27.52
N GLY A 201 -12.13 14.70 28.45
CA GLY A 201 -10.75 14.50 28.91
C GLY A 201 -10.28 15.36 30.07
N SER A 202 -9.03 15.15 30.48
CA SER A 202 -8.38 15.94 31.53
C SER A 202 -7.51 17.06 30.94
N GLU A 203 -7.29 18.12 31.71
CA GLU A 203 -6.40 19.22 31.34
C GLU A 203 -4.98 18.72 31.00
N ALA A 204 -4.45 17.80 31.81
CA ALA A 204 -3.14 17.18 31.58
C ALA A 204 -3.08 16.41 30.26
N PHE A 205 -4.17 15.71 29.88
CA PHE A 205 -4.24 15.03 28.60
C PHE A 205 -4.14 16.03 27.44
N TRP A 206 -4.92 17.12 27.48
CA TRP A 206 -4.93 18.11 26.40
C TRP A 206 -3.63 18.88 26.29
N ALA A 207 -3.01 19.23 27.42
CA ALA A 207 -1.68 19.84 27.42
C ALA A 207 -0.70 18.95 26.66
N LYS A 208 -0.73 17.64 26.93
CA LYS A 208 0.14 16.68 26.27
C LYS A 208 -0.22 16.44 24.80
N ALA A 209 -1.51 16.37 24.46
CA ALA A 209 -1.96 16.21 23.07
C ALA A 209 -1.56 17.42 22.20
N LEU A 210 -1.73 18.64 22.72
CA LEU A 210 -1.31 19.87 22.04
C LEU A 210 0.22 19.96 21.90
N GLU A 211 0.98 19.54 22.92
CA GLU A 211 2.44 19.43 22.84
C GLU A 211 2.86 18.47 21.70
N VAL A 212 2.20 17.32 21.57
CA VAL A 212 2.44 16.37 20.47
C VAL A 212 2.13 17.01 19.13
N ILE A 213 0.95 17.63 18.96
CA ILE A 213 0.58 18.32 17.72
C ILE A 213 1.64 19.38 17.35
N GLN A 214 2.03 20.22 18.31
CA GLN A 214 3.02 21.27 18.10
C GLN A 214 4.39 20.69 17.72
N ARG A 215 4.82 19.61 18.36
CA ARG A 215 6.07 18.90 18.02
C ARG A 215 6.03 18.39 16.58
N GLU A 216 4.97 17.69 16.19
CA GLU A 216 4.82 17.13 14.84
C GLU A 216 4.75 18.22 13.74
N ILE A 217 4.18 19.40 14.05
CA ILE A 217 4.22 20.56 13.15
C ILE A 217 5.64 21.13 13.05
N SER A 218 6.31 21.28 14.19
CA SER A 218 7.59 21.99 14.36
C SER A 218 8.82 21.16 14.00
N GLU A 219 8.72 19.83 13.93
CA GLU A 219 9.77 18.98 13.41
C GLU A 219 10.04 19.31 11.93
N VAL A 220 10.93 20.29 11.77
CA VAL A 220 11.73 20.59 10.60
C VAL A 220 13.16 20.22 11.00
N LYS A 221 13.65 19.12 10.45
CA LYS A 221 15.08 18.96 10.19
C LYS A 221 15.17 18.68 8.69
N LYS A 222 15.59 19.68 7.92
CA LYS A 222 16.99 19.91 7.54
C LYS A 222 17.53 18.66 6.86
N ASP A 223 17.13 18.43 5.60
CA ASP A 223 17.82 17.56 4.63
C ASP A 223 17.17 17.70 3.24
N GLU A 224 16.81 18.92 2.83
CA GLU A 224 16.50 19.23 1.43
C GLU A 224 17.09 20.61 1.10
N VAL A 225 18.42 20.62 0.88
CA VAL A 225 19.13 21.59 0.03
C VAL A 225 19.94 20.77 -0.97
#